data_AF-A0A539D490-F1
#
_entry.id   AF-A0A539D490-F1
#
_cell.length_a   1.000
_cell.length_b   1.000
_cell.length_c   1.000
_cell.angle_alpha   90.00
_cell.angle_beta   90.00
_cell.angle_gamma   90.00
#
_symmetry.space_group_name_H-M   'P 1'
#
loop_
_entity.id
_entity.type
_entity.pdbx_description
1 polymer ?
#
loop_
_entity_poly.entity_id
_entity_poly.type
_entity_poly.pdbx_seq_one_letter_code
_entity_poly.pdbx_strand_id
1 'polypeptide(L)'
;MGYEIKSGTDGLLYIGDTMHHSVISVQRPEWQIAFDNDAPTATASRAALLERAAAGNLRIYAVHFPFPGLGRIQRKDDGFVWVPETAAQP
;
A
#
# COMPACT_ATOMS: atom_id res chain seq x y z
N MET A 1 -6.11 -8.87 6.05
CA MET A 1 -5.75 -9.88 5.03
C MET A 1 -5.64 -9.19 3.69
N GLY A 2 -4.64 -9.54 2.87
CA GLY A 2 -4.47 -9.03 1.51
C GLY A 2 -4.48 -10.18 0.49
N TYR A 3 -4.75 -9.86 -0.77
CA TYR A 3 -4.85 -10.84 -1.86
C TYR A 3 -4.01 -10.38 -3.05
N GLU A 4 -3.23 -11.30 -3.61
CA GLU A 4 -2.55 -11.09 -4.89
C GLU A 4 -3.37 -11.76 -5.98
N ILE A 5 -3.85 -10.95 -6.94
CA ILE A 5 -4.68 -11.37 -8.06
C ILE A 5 -3.77 -11.37 -9.29
N LYS A 6 -3.67 -12.51 -9.99
CA LYS A 6 -2.81 -12.64 -11.18
C LYS A 6 -3.60 -13.08 -12.40
N SER A 7 -3.22 -12.55 -13.56
CA SER A 7 -3.68 -13.01 -14.87
C SER A 7 -2.51 -12.92 -15.84
N GLY A 8 -1.94 -14.06 -16.25
CA GLY A 8 -0.71 -14.08 -17.05
C GLY A 8 0.43 -13.36 -16.33
N THR A 9 1.00 -12.34 -16.99
CA THR A 9 2.06 -11.49 -16.44
C THR A 9 1.55 -10.34 -15.59
N ASP A 10 0.23 -10.07 -15.61
CA ASP A 10 -0.38 -8.99 -14.86
C ASP A 10 -0.66 -9.42 -13.41
N GLY A 11 -0.49 -8.47 -12.49
CA GLY A 11 -0.72 -8.67 -11.07
C GLY A 11 -1.29 -7.44 -10.39
N LEU A 12 -2.19 -7.65 -9.43
CA LEU A 12 -2.72 -6.64 -8.53
C LEU A 12 -2.64 -7.14 -7.09
N LEU A 13 -2.01 -6.36 -6.21
CA LEU A 13 -2.00 -6.60 -4.78
C LEU A 13 -3.12 -5.78 -4.12
N TYR A 14 -4.19 -6.43 -3.72
CA TYR A 14 -5.19 -5.84 -2.81
C TYR A 14 -4.70 -5.94 -1.37
N ILE A 15 -4.54 -4.80 -0.69
CA ILE A 15 -3.91 -4.74 0.63
C ILE A 15 -4.89 -4.79 1.81
N GLY A 16 -6.21 -4.82 1.55
CA GLY A 16 -7.22 -4.66 2.59
C GLY A 16 -6.98 -3.39 3.42
N ASP A 17 -7.07 -3.54 4.74
CA ASP A 17 -7.03 -2.43 5.69
C ASP A 17 -5.62 -2.21 6.29
N THR A 18 -4.56 -2.74 5.67
CA THR A 18 -3.18 -2.56 6.18
C THR A 18 -2.76 -1.08 6.24
N MET A 19 -3.35 -0.22 5.40
CA MET A 19 -3.09 1.22 5.34
C MET A 19 -4.40 1.98 5.13
N HIS A 20 -4.59 3.08 5.89
CA HIS A 20 -5.84 3.86 5.89
C HIS A 20 -5.68 5.27 5.34
N HIS A 21 -4.45 5.76 5.22
CA HIS A 21 -4.18 7.11 4.69
C HIS A 21 -2.97 7.07 3.76
N SER A 22 -3.13 7.59 2.53
CA SER A 22 -2.11 7.53 1.47
C SER A 22 -0.80 8.24 1.81
N VAL A 23 -0.86 9.29 2.63
CA VAL A 23 0.31 9.98 3.18
C VAL A 23 0.78 9.34 4.49
N ILE A 24 -0.03 9.38 5.55
CA ILE A 24 0.38 9.00 6.90
C ILE A 24 0.76 7.52 7.01
N SER A 25 -0.10 6.60 6.54
CA SER A 25 0.20 5.16 6.66
C SER A 25 1.40 4.72 5.82
N VAL A 26 1.80 5.51 4.82
CA VAL A 26 2.91 5.20 3.90
C VAL A 26 4.21 5.85 4.35
N GLN A 27 4.18 7.13 4.72
CA GLN A 27 5.36 7.88 5.14
C GLN A 27 5.73 7.66 6.61
N ARG A 28 4.74 7.29 7.45
CA ARG A 28 4.90 7.02 8.87
C ARG A 28 4.33 5.64 9.22
N PRO A 29 4.85 4.55 8.64
CA PRO A 29 4.28 3.22 8.83
C PRO A 29 4.35 2.73 10.28
N GLU A 30 5.21 3.33 11.10
CA GLU A 30 5.35 3.09 12.53
C GLU A 30 4.21 3.68 13.37
N TRP A 31 3.41 4.59 12.80
CA TRP A 31 2.25 5.14 13.49
C TRP A 31 1.10 4.15 13.49
N GLN A 32 0.58 3.90 14.68
CA GLN A 32 -0.49 2.94 14.88
C GLN A 32 -1.81 3.49 14.36
N ILE A 33 -2.62 2.61 13.80
CA ILE A 33 -3.97 2.93 13.38
C ILE A 33 -4.91 2.49 14.49
N ALA A 34 -5.90 3.31 14.85
CA ALA A 34 -6.84 3.00 15.94
C ALA A 34 -7.63 1.69 15.74
N PHE A 35 -7.66 1.17 14.50
CA PHE A 35 -8.31 -0.08 14.11
C PHE A 35 -7.36 -1.29 14.10
N ASP A 36 -6.08 -1.10 14.42
CA ASP A 36 -5.11 -2.19 14.55
C ASP A 36 -5.45 -3.02 15.80
N ASN A 37 -5.88 -4.28 15.61
CA ASN A 37 -6.19 -5.18 16.72
C ASN A 37 -4.94 -5.60 17.52
N ASP A 38 -3.80 -5.77 16.83
CA ASP A 38 -2.48 -5.96 17.43
C ASP A 38 -1.49 -4.98 16.80
N ALA A 39 -1.16 -3.91 17.52
CA ALA A 39 -0.39 -2.81 16.98
C ALA A 39 1.06 -3.18 16.57
N PRO A 40 1.80 -4.02 17.33
CA PRO A 40 3.13 -4.47 16.90
C PRO A 40 3.08 -5.28 15.59
N THR A 41 2.18 -6.25 15.48
CA THR A 41 2.03 -7.06 14.25
C THR A 41 1.57 -6.21 13.08
N ALA A 42 0.63 -5.29 13.29
CA ALA A 42 0.14 -4.40 12.24
C ALA A 42 1.26 -3.50 11.68
N THR A 43 2.04 -2.89 12.57
CA THR A 43 3.18 -2.03 12.21
C THR A 43 4.23 -2.81 11.41
N ALA A 44 4.62 -3.99 11.89
CA ALA A 44 5.57 -4.86 11.20
C ALA A 44 5.05 -5.31 9.83
N SER A 45 3.76 -5.67 9.75
CA SER A 45 3.11 -6.10 8.51
C SER A 45 3.06 -4.96 7.49
N ARG A 46 2.76 -3.73 7.92
CA ARG A 46 2.72 -2.54 7.07
C ARG A 46 4.10 -2.21 6.51
N ALA A 47 5.13 -2.22 7.36
CA ALA A 47 6.51 -2.00 6.92
C ALA A 47 6.95 -3.07 5.90
N ALA A 48 6.71 -4.36 6.18
CA ALA A 48 7.04 -5.44 5.26
C ALA A 48 6.28 -5.34 3.92
N LEU A 49 5.02 -4.90 3.95
CA LEU A 49 4.23 -4.70 2.75
C LEU A 49 4.75 -3.53 1.90
N LEU A 50 5.07 -2.39 2.52
CA LEU A 50 5.65 -1.22 1.83
C LEU A 50 6.97 -1.58 1.15
N GLU A 51 7.84 -2.29 1.87
CA GLU A 51 9.10 -2.83 1.38
C GLU A 51 8.91 -3.73 0.16
N ARG A 52 8.04 -4.75 0.28
CA ARG A 52 7.70 -5.66 -0.82
C ARG A 52 7.12 -4.91 -2.02
N ALA A 53 6.22 -3.98 -1.78
CA ALA A 53 5.54 -3.22 -2.82
C ALA A 53 6.49 -2.34 -3.61
N ALA A 54 7.38 -1.61 -2.92
CA ALA A 54 8.36 -0.74 -3.55
C ALA A 54 9.44 -1.54 -4.30
N ALA A 55 9.99 -2.59 -3.68
CA ALA A 55 11.03 -3.41 -4.30
C ALA A 55 10.50 -4.16 -5.54
N GLY A 56 9.27 -4.65 -5.49
CA GLY A 56 8.63 -5.37 -6.60
C GLY A 56 7.92 -4.48 -7.62
N ASN A 57 7.91 -3.15 -7.40
CA ASN A 57 7.09 -2.20 -8.16
C ASN A 57 5.65 -2.72 -8.35
N LEU A 58 5.02 -3.21 -7.29
CA LEU A 58 3.71 -3.89 -7.38
C LEU A 58 2.59 -2.88 -7.65
N ARG A 59 1.64 -3.24 -8.52
CA ARG A 59 0.39 -2.50 -8.65
C ARG A 59 -0.48 -2.84 -7.44
N ILE A 60 -0.98 -1.83 -6.74
CA ILE A 60 -1.74 -1.98 -5.51
C ILE A 60 -3.15 -1.45 -5.68
N TYR A 61 -4.10 -2.14 -5.06
CA TYR A 61 -5.40 -1.60 -4.70
C TYR A 61 -5.48 -1.41 -3.17
N ALA A 62 -5.65 -0.16 -2.74
CA ALA A 62 -5.79 0.25 -1.35
C ALA A 62 -7.19 0.85 -1.13
N VAL A 63 -8.07 0.11 -0.47
CA VAL A 63 -9.51 0.42 -0.39
C VAL A 63 -9.82 1.74 0.33
N HIS A 64 -8.94 2.17 1.23
CA HIS A 64 -9.10 3.41 2.01
C HIS A 64 -8.32 4.60 1.43
N PHE A 65 -7.63 4.43 0.30
CA PHE A 65 -6.95 5.54 -0.37
C PHE A 65 -7.94 6.30 -1.27
N PRO A 66 -7.63 7.55 -1.68
CA PRO A 66 -8.51 8.30 -2.57
C PRO A 66 -8.89 7.49 -3.82
N PHE A 67 -10.18 7.45 -4.14
CA PHE A 67 -10.72 6.71 -5.27
C PHE A 67 -9.96 7.05 -6.57
N PRO A 68 -9.58 6.04 -7.41
CA PRO A 68 -9.99 4.63 -7.36
C PRO A 68 -9.12 3.72 -6.47
N GLY A 69 -8.24 4.26 -5.64
CA GLY A 69 -7.38 3.47 -4.74
C GLY A 69 -6.32 2.63 -5.46
N LEU A 70 -6.09 2.88 -6.76
CA LEU A 70 -5.09 2.20 -7.58
C LEU A 70 -3.81 3.03 -7.68
N GLY A 71 -2.66 2.36 -7.63
CA GLY A 71 -1.37 3.01 -7.68
C GLY A 71 -0.22 2.10 -7.25
N ARG A 72 0.88 2.71 -6.85
CA ARG A 72 2.13 2.03 -6.47
C ARG A 72 2.78 2.70 -5.27
N ILE A 73 3.65 1.96 -4.60
CA ILE A 73 4.53 2.51 -3.57
C ILE A 73 5.91 2.70 -4.18
N GLN A 74 6.52 3.85 -3.96
CA GLN A 74 7.89 4.15 -4.35
C GLN A 74 8.72 4.51 -3.12
N ARG A 75 10.00 4.17 -3.13
CA ARG A 75 10.95 4.74 -2.16
C ARG A 75 11.17 6.21 -2.48
N LYS A 76 11.22 7.03 -1.44
CA LYS A 76 11.62 8.42 -1.52
C LYS A 76 12.39 8.77 -0.25
N ASP A 77 13.60 9.26 -0.43
CA ASP A 77 14.53 9.56 0.66
C ASP A 77 14.71 8.32 1.57
N ASP A 78 14.46 8.46 2.87
CA ASP A 78 14.51 7.38 3.87
C ASP A 78 13.16 6.65 4.08
N GLY A 79 12.14 6.96 3.27
CA GLY A 79 10.79 6.41 3.44
C GLY A 79 10.11 6.03 2.12
N PHE A 80 8.79 6.15 2.12
CA PHE A 80 7.93 5.76 1.00
C PHE A 80 6.94 6.84 0.62
N VAL A 81 6.51 6.82 -0.64
CA VAL A 81 5.40 7.63 -1.13
C VAL A 81 4.42 6.78 -1.92
N TRP A 82 3.13 7.11 -1.78
CA TRP A 82 2.08 6.61 -2.65
C TRP A 82 2.08 7.40 -3.96
N VAL A 83 2.11 6.68 -5.07
CA VAL A 83 1.96 7.25 -6.42
C VAL A 83 0.63 6.73 -6.98
N PRO A 84 -0.43 7.57 -7.02
CA PRO A 84 -1.70 7.15 -7.58
C PRO A 84 -1.54 6.84 -9.07
N GLU A 85 -2.25 5.82 -9.53
CA GLU A 85 -2.40 5.56 -10.95
C GLU A 85 -3.16 6.73 -11.56
N THR A 86 -2.56 7.40 -12.54
CA THR A 86 -3.29 8.41 -13.31
C THR A 86 -4.36 7.70 -14.12
N ALA A 87 -5.56 8.28 -14.21
CA ALA A 87 -6.54 7.82 -15.19
C ALA A 87 -5.85 7.74 -16.55
N ALA A 88 -6.04 6.64 -17.29
CA ALA A 88 -5.68 6.62 -18.70
C ALA A 88 -6.33 7.86 -19.33
N GLN A 89 -5.51 8.73 -19.95
CA GLN A 89 -6.09 9.77 -20.78
C GLN A 89 -6.97 9.08 -21.82
N PRO A 90 -8.22 9.55 -22.01
CA PRO A 90 -9.12 8.99 -23.00
C PRO A 90 -8.50 9.02 -24.40
#